data_AF-A0A0M0JTD4-F1
#
_entry.id   AF-A0A0M0JTD4-F1
#
_cell.length_a   1.000
_cell.length_b   1.000
_cell.length_c   1.000
_cell.angle_alpha   90.00
_cell.angle_beta   90.00
_cell.angle_gamma   90.00
#
_symmetry.space_group_name_H-M   'P 1'
#
loop_
_entity.id
_entity.type
_entity.pdbx_description
1 polymer ?
#
loop_
_entity_poly.entity_id
_entity_poly.type
_entity_poly.pdbx_seq_one_letter_code
_entity_poly.pdbx_strand_id
1 'polypeptide(L)'
;MVLATDMKKHRDIIYTLRALAAQHGAVAAEAPRGASEGSSSASNGDSPESSLSRQARRSPPSSSSASRLNSSHEGEQGGGRLHAERAEWASPFQAQAHVDVPLLLAVAIKFADLGHCFKPFQLHKQWAERITDEFWALGDRERQLGIAVSPLCDRDKDSNVPESQVGFFKHICVPFYSIVADLIDPTMLPWLRVQENLHSWELENSALKDKLRATQQQQQEASSARTVLIDALRARPPPAAPAAHDAGIDYGVLAADIAADNMAAHIAIN
;
A
#
# COMPACT_ATOMS: atom_id res chain seq x y z
N MET A 1 13.28 -1.15 17.14
CA MET A 1 12.74 -0.02 17.93
C MET A 1 12.21 1.02 16.95
N VAL A 2 10.94 0.89 16.52
CA VAL A 2 10.07 2.04 16.27
C VAL A 2 10.17 2.86 17.55
N LEU A 3 10.75 4.05 17.50
CA LEU A 3 10.91 4.84 18.72
C LEU A 3 9.52 5.09 19.33
N ALA A 4 9.33 4.52 20.52
CA ALA A 4 8.52 5.05 21.62
C ALA A 4 6.99 5.13 21.50
N THR A 5 6.32 4.30 20.70
CA THR A 5 4.96 3.88 21.06
C THR A 5 5.04 2.53 21.76
N ASP A 6 5.13 2.58 23.09
CA ASP A 6 4.67 1.46 23.91
C ASP A 6 3.27 1.08 23.40
N MET A 7 3.18 -0.06 22.69
CA MET A 7 1.95 -0.47 22.02
C MET A 7 0.82 -0.72 23.00
N LYS A 8 1.15 -1.05 24.25
CA LYS A 8 0.16 -1.15 25.31
C LYS A 8 -0.40 0.22 25.62
N LYS A 9 0.45 1.21 25.91
CA LYS A 9 0.00 2.60 26.17
C LYS A 9 -0.75 3.21 24.98
N HIS A 10 -0.29 2.96 23.76
CA HIS A 10 -0.97 3.45 22.55
C HIS A 10 -2.40 2.90 22.46
N ARG A 11 -2.56 1.57 22.67
CA ARG A 11 -3.89 0.95 22.68
C ARG A 11 -4.74 1.42 23.85
N ASP A 12 -4.17 1.55 25.04
CA ASP A 12 -4.87 2.03 26.24
C ASP A 12 -5.44 3.44 26.03
N ILE A 13 -4.67 4.33 25.39
CA ILE A 13 -5.16 5.67 25.01
C ILE A 13 -6.35 5.55 24.07
N ILE A 14 -6.24 4.76 23.00
CA ILE A 14 -7.35 4.58 22.03
C ILE A 14 -8.60 4.01 22.71
N TYR A 15 -8.46 3.00 23.58
CA TYR A 15 -9.59 2.43 24.31
C TYR A 15 -10.26 3.45 25.23
N THR A 16 -9.45 4.24 25.94
CA THR A 16 -9.96 5.28 26.84
C THR A 16 -10.69 6.36 26.06
N LEU A 17 -10.16 6.80 24.93
CA LEU A 17 -10.82 7.77 24.04
C LEU A 17 -12.11 7.24 23.45
N ARG A 18 -12.17 5.96 23.06
CA ARG A 18 -13.41 5.34 22.57
C ARG A 18 -14.48 5.26 23.65
N ALA A 19 -14.10 4.91 24.88
CA ALA A 19 -15.02 4.91 26.01
C ALA A 19 -15.58 6.31 26.27
N LEU A 20 -14.72 7.33 26.22
CA LEU A 20 -15.13 8.73 26.33
C LEU A 20 -16.08 9.15 25.19
N ALA A 21 -15.75 8.82 23.94
CA ALA A 21 -16.60 9.13 22.79
C ALA A 21 -17.99 8.50 22.90
N ALA A 22 -18.06 7.26 23.38
CA ALA A 22 -19.32 6.54 23.60
C ALA A 22 -20.19 7.18 24.70
N GLN A 23 -19.58 7.65 25.79
CA GLN A 23 -20.29 8.33 26.88
C GLN A 23 -20.92 9.66 26.45
N HIS A 24 -20.27 10.36 25.50
CA HIS A 24 -20.69 11.69 25.05
C HIS A 24 -21.42 11.68 23.70
N GLY A 25 -21.81 10.52 23.17
CA GLY A 25 -22.61 10.40 21.95
C GLY A 25 -21.91 10.88 20.67
N ALA A 26 -20.58 11.02 20.68
CA ALA A 26 -19.79 11.53 19.55
C ALA A 26 -19.28 10.44 18.61
N VAL A 27 -19.62 9.18 18.86
CA VAL A 27 -19.33 8.11 17.90
C VAL A 27 -20.23 8.33 16.68
N ALA A 28 -19.66 8.84 15.59
CA ALA A 28 -20.29 8.71 14.29
C ALA A 28 -20.54 7.22 14.05
N ALA A 29 -21.81 6.86 13.89
CA ALA A 29 -22.24 5.47 13.82
C ALA A 29 -21.47 4.68 12.74
N GLU A 30 -20.61 3.75 13.15
CA GLU A 30 -20.26 2.59 12.33
C GLU A 30 -20.56 1.30 13.10
N ALA A 31 -21.39 0.48 12.46
CA ALA A 31 -21.83 -0.85 12.89
C ALA A 31 -20.63 -1.83 13.01
N PRO A 32 -20.75 -2.90 13.83
CA PRO A 32 -19.68 -3.86 13.99
C PRO A 32 -19.51 -4.67 12.70
N ARG A 33 -18.37 -4.51 12.01
CA ARG A 33 -17.93 -5.49 11.02
C ARG A 33 -17.45 -6.72 11.78
N GLY A 34 -18.25 -7.78 11.69
CA GLY A 34 -18.04 -9.04 12.37
C GLY A 34 -16.63 -9.59 12.13
N ALA A 35 -16.02 -10.00 13.23
CA ALA A 35 -15.08 -11.08 13.23
C ALA A 35 -15.82 -12.34 12.74
N SER A 36 -15.33 -12.98 11.68
CA SER A 36 -15.55 -14.40 11.49
C SER A 36 -14.21 -15.07 11.31
N GLU A 37 -13.85 -15.81 12.36
CA GLU A 37 -12.82 -16.82 12.40
C GLU A 37 -13.01 -17.84 11.28
N GLY A 38 -11.89 -18.44 10.85
CA GLY A 38 -11.87 -19.39 9.76
C GLY A 38 -12.59 -20.71 10.07
N SER A 39 -13.13 -21.30 9.01
CA SER A 39 -13.38 -22.73 8.92
C SER A 39 -13.30 -23.14 7.45
N SER A 40 -12.32 -24.00 7.17
CA SER A 40 -12.05 -24.67 5.90
C SER A 40 -13.14 -25.66 5.49
N SER A 41 -13.51 -25.68 4.21
CA SER A 41 -13.73 -26.91 3.43
C SER A 41 -13.84 -26.61 1.93
N ALA A 42 -13.31 -27.53 1.13
CA ALA A 42 -13.19 -27.47 -0.32
C ALA A 42 -14.43 -28.00 -1.05
N SER A 43 -14.72 -27.49 -2.25
CA SER A 43 -15.12 -28.31 -3.43
C SER A 43 -15.37 -27.48 -4.69
N ASN A 44 -14.79 -27.97 -5.79
CA ASN A 44 -14.99 -27.78 -7.23
C ASN A 44 -16.31 -27.15 -7.75
N GLY A 45 -16.17 -26.44 -8.89
CA GLY A 45 -16.96 -26.77 -10.09
C GLY A 45 -17.85 -25.67 -10.68
N ASP A 46 -17.41 -25.22 -11.86
CA ASP A 46 -18.21 -24.99 -13.08
C ASP A 46 -18.99 -23.67 -13.30
N SER A 47 -18.78 -23.12 -14.50
CA SER A 47 -19.54 -22.02 -15.13
C SER A 47 -20.84 -22.58 -15.76
N PRO A 48 -21.84 -21.76 -16.15
CA PRO A 48 -21.79 -21.13 -17.48
C PRO A 48 -22.46 -19.75 -17.61
N GLU A 49 -22.33 -19.18 -18.82
CA GLU A 49 -22.73 -17.87 -19.33
C GLU A 49 -24.25 -17.55 -19.30
N SER A 50 -24.61 -16.25 -19.32
CA SER A 50 -25.35 -15.64 -20.46
C SER A 50 -25.63 -14.12 -20.29
N SER A 51 -25.13 -13.36 -21.28
CA SER A 51 -25.74 -12.25 -22.05
C SER A 51 -26.69 -11.23 -21.39
N LEU A 52 -26.38 -9.93 -21.57
CA LEU A 52 -27.18 -8.99 -22.38
C LEU A 52 -26.54 -7.57 -22.47
N SER A 53 -25.92 -7.31 -23.62
CA SER A 53 -26.08 -6.16 -24.54
C SER A 53 -26.40 -4.73 -24.05
N ARG A 54 -25.45 -3.83 -24.38
CA ARG A 54 -25.59 -2.62 -25.24
C ARG A 54 -26.27 -1.33 -24.73
N GLN A 55 -25.40 -0.30 -24.58
CA GLN A 55 -25.30 0.88 -25.47
C GLN A 55 -25.85 2.24 -24.99
N ALA A 56 -24.92 3.03 -24.42
CA ALA A 56 -24.47 4.38 -24.80
C ALA A 56 -25.40 5.46 -25.39
N ARG A 57 -25.25 6.66 -24.78
CA ARG A 57 -25.39 8.05 -25.26
C ARG A 57 -26.78 8.70 -25.26
N ARG A 58 -26.87 9.86 -24.59
CA ARG A 58 -27.48 11.10 -25.12
C ARG A 58 -27.09 12.33 -24.29
N SER A 59 -26.72 13.40 -25.01
CA SER A 59 -26.44 14.77 -24.53
C SER A 59 -27.75 15.57 -24.28
N PRO A 60 -27.70 16.72 -23.56
CA PRO A 60 -28.87 17.59 -23.38
C PRO A 60 -28.94 18.71 -24.44
N PRO A 61 -30.13 19.26 -24.73
CA PRO A 61 -30.29 20.45 -25.56
C PRO A 61 -30.47 21.75 -24.74
N SER A 62 -30.24 22.87 -25.43
CA SER A 62 -30.31 24.26 -24.96
C SER A 62 -31.49 25.04 -25.57
N SER A 63 -31.82 26.19 -24.93
CA SER A 63 -32.59 27.36 -25.42
C SER A 63 -34.13 27.18 -25.42
N SER A 64 -35.01 28.17 -25.19
CA SER A 64 -34.94 29.64 -25.27
C SER A 64 -36.04 30.31 -24.39
N SER A 65 -35.86 31.62 -24.20
CA SER A 65 -36.57 32.64 -23.42
C SER A 65 -38.08 32.85 -23.70
N ALA A 66 -38.80 33.38 -22.68
CA ALA A 66 -39.89 34.35 -22.87
C ALA A 66 -40.16 35.17 -21.58
N SER A 67 -40.15 36.49 -21.73
CA SER A 67 -40.48 37.53 -20.74
C SER A 67 -41.96 37.91 -20.78
N ARG A 68 -42.58 38.28 -19.65
CA ARG A 68 -43.69 39.27 -19.55
C ARG A 68 -43.97 39.66 -18.08
N LEU A 69 -44.31 40.94 -17.90
CA LEU A 69 -44.54 41.68 -16.65
C LEU A 69 -46.01 41.60 -16.18
N ASN A 70 -46.26 41.59 -14.86
CA ASN A 70 -46.91 42.68 -14.07
C ASN A 70 -47.83 42.20 -12.91
N SER A 71 -47.84 43.06 -11.87
CA SER A 71 -48.82 43.35 -10.79
C SER A 71 -49.07 42.40 -9.61
N SER A 72 -48.62 42.87 -8.45
CA SER A 72 -49.35 43.10 -7.18
C SER A 72 -50.51 42.18 -6.77
N HIS A 73 -50.37 41.46 -5.65
CA HIS A 73 -51.35 41.42 -4.55
C HIS A 73 -50.77 40.72 -3.30
N GLU A 74 -51.17 41.26 -2.15
CA GLU A 74 -50.84 40.84 -0.78
C GLU A 74 -51.46 39.47 -0.44
N GLY A 75 -50.93 38.81 0.60
CA GLY A 75 -51.60 37.67 1.23
C GLY A 75 -50.65 36.74 1.98
N GLU A 76 -50.65 36.84 3.31
CA GLU A 76 -50.06 35.90 4.25
C GLU A 76 -50.45 34.44 3.99
N GLN A 77 -49.54 33.50 4.27
CA GLN A 77 -49.68 32.48 5.33
C GLN A 77 -48.71 31.30 5.13
N GLY A 78 -48.02 30.93 6.23
CA GLY A 78 -47.86 29.52 6.59
C GLY A 78 -46.84 28.67 5.82
N GLY A 79 -45.63 29.17 5.60
CA GLY A 79 -44.50 28.35 5.18
C GLY A 79 -43.65 27.93 6.38
N GLY A 80 -44.08 26.91 7.13
CA GLY A 80 -43.27 26.26 8.16
C GLY A 80 -41.95 25.78 7.56
N ARG A 81 -40.91 26.59 7.69
CA ARG A 81 -39.57 26.31 7.21
C ARG A 81 -39.04 25.18 8.07
N LEU A 82 -39.05 23.96 7.54
CA LEU A 82 -38.30 22.82 8.06
C LEU A 82 -36.80 23.13 7.88
N HIS A 83 -36.30 24.11 8.62
CA HIS A 83 -34.90 24.10 9.02
C HIS A 83 -34.84 23.12 10.16
N ALA A 84 -34.63 21.85 9.84
CA ALA A 84 -34.01 20.97 10.79
C ALA A 84 -32.67 21.62 11.14
N GLU A 85 -32.63 22.34 12.27
CA GLU A 85 -31.41 22.76 12.93
C GLU A 85 -30.53 21.50 12.99
N ARG A 86 -29.55 21.42 12.10
CA ARG A 86 -28.49 20.45 12.22
C ARG A 86 -27.78 20.88 13.49
N ALA A 87 -28.10 20.22 14.61
CA ALA A 87 -27.50 20.49 15.91
C ALA A 87 -26.01 20.77 15.68
N GLU A 88 -25.56 21.98 16.04
CA GLU A 88 -24.17 22.36 15.89
C GLU A 88 -23.35 21.30 16.61
N TRP A 89 -22.57 20.54 15.84
CA TRP A 89 -21.71 19.50 16.41
C TRP A 89 -20.76 20.20 17.37
N ALA A 90 -20.89 19.91 18.66
CA ALA A 90 -20.02 20.40 19.70
C ALA A 90 -19.10 19.26 20.13
N SER A 91 -17.80 19.50 20.12
CA SER A 91 -16.81 18.51 20.54
C SER A 91 -17.10 18.05 21.99
N PRO A 92 -17.05 16.75 22.29
CA PRO A 92 -17.08 16.23 23.66
C PRO A 92 -16.01 16.84 24.58
N PHE A 93 -14.88 17.32 24.02
CA PHE A 93 -13.87 18.05 24.80
C PHE A 93 -14.34 19.45 25.20
N GLN A 94 -15.30 20.04 24.49
CA GLN A 94 -15.82 21.40 24.73
C GLN A 94 -17.14 21.38 25.51
N ALA A 95 -17.95 20.34 25.36
CA ALA A 95 -19.24 20.19 26.03
C ALA A 95 -19.07 19.57 27.44
N GLN A 96 -18.68 20.38 28.43
CA GLN A 96 -18.80 20.09 29.87
C GLN A 96 -18.11 18.81 30.40
N ALA A 97 -17.25 18.14 29.64
CA ALA A 97 -16.46 17.01 30.11
C ALA A 97 -15.19 17.47 30.82
N HIS A 98 -15.05 17.16 32.12
CA HIS A 98 -13.75 17.16 32.78
C HIS A 98 -12.92 15.98 32.24
N VAL A 99 -12.35 16.13 31.04
CA VAL A 99 -11.35 15.19 30.55
C VAL A 99 -10.15 15.25 31.48
N ASP A 100 -9.74 14.08 31.96
CA ASP A 100 -8.62 13.97 32.87
C ASP A 100 -7.35 14.56 32.25
N VAL A 101 -6.69 15.48 32.94
CA VAL A 101 -5.52 16.21 32.44
C VAL A 101 -4.38 15.27 31.99
N PRO A 102 -4.04 14.20 32.72
CA PRO A 102 -3.09 13.19 32.28
C PRO A 102 -3.48 12.51 30.96
N LEU A 103 -4.77 12.24 30.73
CA LEU A 103 -5.23 11.67 29.46
C LEU A 103 -5.00 12.66 28.32
N LEU A 104 -5.37 13.92 28.51
CA LEU A 104 -5.15 14.97 27.50
C LEU A 104 -3.65 15.12 27.17
N LEU A 105 -2.78 15.14 28.19
CA LEU A 105 -1.33 15.20 27.99
C LEU A 105 -0.78 13.96 27.28
N ALA A 106 -1.28 12.77 27.61
CA ALA A 106 -0.88 11.53 26.94
C ALA A 106 -1.28 11.54 25.46
N VAL A 107 -2.48 12.03 25.14
CA VAL A 107 -2.94 12.21 23.76
C VAL A 107 -2.07 13.24 23.04
N ALA A 108 -1.79 14.40 23.65
CA ALA A 108 -0.97 15.44 23.04
C ALA A 108 0.45 14.95 22.72
N ILE A 109 1.08 14.20 23.64
CA ILE A 109 2.40 13.60 23.41
C ILE A 109 2.34 12.61 22.25
N LYS A 110 1.31 11.75 22.20
CA LYS A 110 1.18 10.75 21.13
C LYS A 110 0.86 11.37 19.78
N PHE A 111 0.09 12.45 19.78
CA PHE A 111 -0.19 13.25 18.59
C PHE A 111 1.09 13.87 18.03
N ALA A 112 1.96 14.40 18.89
CA ALA A 112 3.25 14.95 18.49
C ALA A 112 4.21 13.87 17.97
N ASP A 113 4.28 12.73 18.65
CA ASP A 113 5.11 11.56 18.30
C ASP A 113 4.78 11.03 16.89
N LEU A 114 3.48 10.94 16.56
CA LEU A 114 2.99 10.55 15.24
C LEU A 114 2.88 11.72 14.26
N GLY A 115 3.48 12.88 14.59
CA GLY A 115 3.27 14.13 13.87
C GLY A 115 3.80 14.15 12.43
N HIS A 116 4.72 13.24 12.11
CA HIS A 116 5.23 13.08 10.74
C HIS A 116 4.18 12.47 9.80
N CYS A 117 3.16 11.77 10.31
CA CYS A 117 2.16 11.05 9.51
C CYS A 117 1.19 11.95 8.77
N PHE A 118 1.03 13.20 9.21
CA PHE A 118 0.16 14.20 8.56
C PHE A 118 0.94 15.33 7.87
N LYS A 119 2.26 15.18 7.71
CA LYS A 119 3.04 16.10 6.86
C LYS A 119 2.70 15.85 5.38
N PRO A 120 2.97 16.83 4.49
CA PRO A 120 2.89 16.58 3.05
C PRO A 120 3.65 15.30 2.68
N PHE A 121 3.08 14.49 1.78
CA PHE A 121 3.55 13.12 1.53
C PHE A 121 5.06 13.02 1.29
N GLN A 122 5.64 13.92 0.49
CA GLN A 122 7.08 13.93 0.21
C GLN A 122 7.95 14.15 1.46
N LEU A 123 7.49 14.98 2.39
CA LEU A 123 8.19 15.18 3.67
C LEU A 123 8.00 13.96 4.58
N HIS A 124 6.78 13.43 4.66
CA HIS A 124 6.50 12.21 5.42
C HIS A 124 7.37 11.03 4.93
N LYS A 125 7.52 10.87 3.62
CA LYS A 125 8.32 9.83 2.99
C LYS A 125 9.79 9.93 3.38
N GLN A 126 10.38 11.12 3.39
CA GLN A 126 11.75 11.31 3.87
C GLN A 126 11.93 10.89 5.34
N TRP A 127 10.92 11.11 6.19
CA TRP A 127 10.95 10.61 7.57
C TRP A 127 10.87 9.08 7.62
N ALA A 128 9.97 8.48 6.84
CA ALA A 128 9.82 7.03 6.75
C ALA A 128 11.12 6.35 6.29
N GLU A 129 11.75 6.87 5.24
CA GLU A 129 13.03 6.37 4.71
C GLU A 129 14.14 6.42 5.76
N ARG A 130 14.30 7.54 6.48
CA ARG A 130 15.30 7.67 7.56
C ARG A 130 15.07 6.67 8.70
N ILE A 131 13.83 6.46 9.10
CA ILE A 131 13.48 5.48 10.15
C ILE A 131 13.78 4.06 9.65
N THR A 132 13.48 3.75 8.39
CA THR A 132 13.82 2.47 7.77
C THR A 132 15.33 2.25 7.73
N ASP A 133 16.12 3.27 7.35
CA ASP A 133 17.58 3.20 7.35
C ASP A 133 18.14 2.92 8.76
N GLU A 134 17.58 3.56 9.80
CA GLU A 134 17.94 3.29 11.19
C GLU A 134 17.62 1.83 11.61
N PHE A 135 16.48 1.28 11.19
CA PHE A 135 16.14 -0.12 11.48
C PHE A 135 17.07 -1.09 10.78
N TRP A 136 17.42 -0.83 9.53
CA TRP A 136 18.35 -1.68 8.81
C TRP A 136 19.76 -1.59 9.39
N ALA A 137 20.21 -0.40 9.81
CA ALA A 137 21.48 -0.25 10.51
C ALA A 137 21.51 -1.01 11.85
N LEU A 138 20.38 -1.03 12.56
CA LEU A 138 20.20 -1.85 13.76
C LEU A 138 20.30 -3.34 13.43
N GLY A 139 19.57 -3.82 12.42
CA GLY A 139 19.55 -5.23 12.04
C GLY A 139 20.89 -5.75 11.53
N ASP A 140 21.65 -4.91 10.80
CA ASP A 140 23.01 -5.24 10.39
C ASP A 140 23.92 -5.43 11.62
N ARG A 141 23.77 -4.58 12.63
CA ARG A 141 24.53 -4.68 13.87
C ARG A 141 24.15 -5.92 14.67
N GLU A 142 22.87 -6.25 14.75
CA GLU A 142 22.38 -7.49 15.37
C GLU A 142 22.96 -8.73 14.68
N ARG A 143 22.99 -8.72 13.34
CA ARG A 143 23.59 -9.78 12.52
C ARG A 143 25.09 -9.92 12.78
N GLN A 144 25.83 -8.81 12.85
CA GLN A 144 27.26 -8.80 13.16
C GLN A 144 27.57 -9.35 14.55
N LEU A 145 26.67 -9.11 15.51
CA LEU A 145 26.79 -9.63 16.88
C LEU A 145 26.35 -11.10 17.00
N GLY A 146 25.87 -11.72 15.92
CA GLY A 146 25.41 -13.11 15.92
C GLY A 146 24.11 -13.32 16.70
N ILE A 147 23.32 -12.27 16.92
CA ILE A 147 22.01 -12.34 17.58
C ILE A 147 20.89 -12.31 16.56
N ALA A 148 19.68 -12.69 16.98
CA ALA A 148 18.51 -12.65 16.12
C ALA A 148 18.22 -11.20 15.68
N VAL A 149 18.05 -11.00 14.38
CA VAL A 149 17.66 -9.71 13.82
C VAL A 149 16.23 -9.38 14.23
N SER A 150 16.04 -8.18 14.76
CA SER A 150 14.76 -7.65 15.20
C SER A 150 13.76 -7.60 14.03
N PRO A 151 12.45 -7.78 14.29
CA PRO A 151 11.43 -7.60 13.27
C PRO A 151 11.55 -6.23 12.57
N LEU A 152 11.31 -6.21 11.26
CA LEU A 152 11.40 -5.02 10.39
C LEU A 152 12.82 -4.46 10.20
N CYS A 153 13.84 -5.09 10.78
CA CYS A 153 15.23 -4.64 10.73
C CYS A 153 16.05 -5.43 9.69
N ASP A 154 15.46 -6.40 8.98
CA ASP A 154 16.18 -7.21 7.99
C ASP A 154 16.00 -6.62 6.59
N ARG A 155 16.95 -5.82 6.12
CA ARG A 155 16.87 -5.14 4.81
C ARG A 155 16.63 -6.08 3.61
N ASP A 156 17.01 -7.35 3.73
CA ASP A 156 16.82 -8.33 2.65
C ASP A 156 15.37 -8.83 2.60
N LYS A 157 14.69 -8.89 3.76
CA LYS A 157 13.31 -9.36 3.89
C LYS A 157 12.30 -8.21 3.91
N ASP A 158 12.66 -7.10 4.53
CA ASP A 158 11.83 -5.94 4.81
C ASP A 158 12.06 -4.81 3.80
N SER A 159 12.36 -5.17 2.55
CA SER A 159 12.66 -4.23 1.46
C SER A 159 11.42 -3.54 0.88
N ASN A 160 10.21 -4.07 1.11
CA ASN A 160 8.97 -3.45 0.66
C ASN A 160 8.50 -2.35 1.65
N VAL A 161 9.19 -1.21 1.62
CA VAL A 161 8.87 -0.05 2.46
C VAL A 161 7.41 0.41 2.28
N PRO A 162 6.85 0.53 1.06
CA PRO A 162 5.44 0.91 0.90
C PRO A 162 4.47 0.00 1.64
N GLU A 163 4.66 -1.33 1.58
CA GLU A 163 3.80 -2.28 2.30
C GLU A 163 3.92 -2.13 3.81
N SER A 164 5.13 -1.97 4.32
CA SER A 164 5.38 -1.68 5.74
C SER A 164 4.65 -0.40 6.19
N GLN A 165 4.73 0.67 5.40
CA GLN A 165 4.05 1.93 5.69
C GLN A 165 2.52 1.81 5.62
N VAL A 166 1.95 1.09 4.65
CA VAL A 166 0.50 0.78 4.63
C VAL A 166 0.10 0.06 5.93
N GLY A 167 0.90 -0.89 6.38
CA GLY A 167 0.70 -1.57 7.66
C GLY A 167 0.72 -0.61 8.85
N PHE A 168 1.72 0.27 8.93
CA PHE A 168 1.84 1.27 9.98
C PHE A 168 0.63 2.21 10.03
N PHE A 169 0.17 2.72 8.88
CA PHE A 169 -0.99 3.60 8.84
C PHE A 169 -2.27 2.88 9.28
N LYS A 170 -2.53 1.68 8.76
CA LYS A 170 -3.75 0.91 9.07
C LYS A 170 -3.86 0.51 10.53
N HIS A 171 -2.74 0.18 11.18
CA HIS A 171 -2.77 -0.39 12.52
C HIS A 171 -2.43 0.61 13.63
N ILE A 172 -1.76 1.71 13.31
CA ILE A 172 -1.28 2.69 14.31
C ILE A 172 -1.91 4.06 14.06
N CYS A 173 -1.72 4.64 12.87
CA CYS A 173 -2.12 6.02 12.62
C CYS A 173 -3.64 6.17 12.53
N VAL A 174 -4.28 5.39 11.66
CA VAL A 174 -5.73 5.51 11.41
C VAL A 174 -6.54 5.29 12.68
N PRO A 175 -6.32 4.22 13.48
CA PRO A 175 -7.09 4.01 14.71
C PRO A 175 -6.93 5.12 15.75
N PHE A 176 -5.77 5.79 15.79
CA PHE A 176 -5.51 6.90 16.70
C PHE A 176 -6.13 8.22 16.21
N TYR A 177 -5.84 8.61 14.96
CA TYR A 177 -6.33 9.88 14.43
C TYR A 177 -7.83 9.89 14.17
N SER A 178 -8.47 8.74 13.87
CA SER A 178 -9.92 8.69 13.68
C SER A 178 -10.66 9.03 14.97
N ILE A 179 -10.29 8.41 16.10
CA ILE A 179 -10.97 8.66 17.37
C ILE A 179 -10.67 10.05 17.91
N VAL A 180 -9.47 10.58 17.66
CA VAL A 180 -9.13 11.97 17.98
C VAL A 180 -9.98 12.93 17.14
N ALA A 181 -10.20 12.65 15.86
CA ALA A 181 -11.06 13.46 14.99
C ALA A 181 -12.53 13.42 15.43
N ASP A 182 -13.06 12.23 15.76
CA ASP A 182 -14.44 12.06 16.28
C ASP A 182 -14.68 12.90 17.54
N LEU A 183 -13.64 13.07 18.37
CA LEU A 183 -13.73 13.83 19.60
C LEU A 183 -13.40 15.32 19.43
N ILE A 184 -12.51 15.73 18.52
CA ILE A 184 -12.03 17.13 18.39
C ILE A 184 -12.66 17.88 17.23
N ASP A 185 -12.60 17.32 16.02
CA ASP A 185 -13.15 17.87 14.78
C ASP A 185 -12.94 16.84 13.64
N PRO A 186 -14.01 16.24 13.08
CA PRO A 186 -13.92 15.30 11.97
C PRO A 186 -13.27 15.88 10.70
N THR A 187 -13.19 17.20 10.59
CA THR A 187 -12.59 17.93 9.46
C THR A 187 -11.17 18.39 9.73
N MET A 188 -10.58 18.01 10.86
CA MET A 188 -9.22 18.43 11.22
C MET A 188 -8.21 18.01 10.14
N LEU A 189 -7.40 18.97 9.68
CA LEU A 189 -6.39 18.75 8.64
C LEU A 189 -5.48 17.53 8.90
N PRO A 190 -5.02 17.26 10.14
CA PRO A 190 -4.19 16.08 10.40
C PRO A 190 -4.86 14.75 10.03
N TRP A 191 -6.16 14.61 10.32
CA TRP A 191 -6.93 13.41 9.98
C TRP A 191 -7.08 13.24 8.46
N LEU A 192 -7.39 14.33 7.75
CA LEU A 192 -7.47 14.32 6.29
C LEU A 192 -6.14 13.94 5.64
N ARG A 193 -5.02 14.49 6.15
CA ARG A 193 -3.67 14.17 5.67
C ARG A 193 -3.24 12.73 5.95
N VAL A 194 -3.65 12.15 7.07
CA VAL A 194 -3.38 10.73 7.37
C VAL A 194 -4.05 9.82 6.35
N GLN A 195 -5.31 10.12 5.97
CA GLN A 195 -6.03 9.36 4.94
C GLN A 195 -5.37 9.52 3.56
N GLU A 196 -4.99 10.75 3.18
CA GLU A 196 -4.30 11.05 1.92
C GLU A 196 -2.95 10.33 1.82
N ASN A 197 -2.15 10.34 2.89
CA ASN A 197 -0.86 9.68 2.93
C ASN A 197 -0.99 8.15 2.90
N LEU A 198 -1.98 7.58 3.59
CA LEU A 198 -2.30 6.15 3.47
C LEU A 198 -2.62 5.79 2.02
N HIS A 199 -3.48 6.57 1.36
CA HIS A 199 -3.81 6.33 -0.04
C HIS A 199 -2.58 6.41 -0.96
N SER A 200 -1.72 7.39 -0.73
CA SER A 200 -0.46 7.56 -1.48
C SER A 200 0.45 6.33 -1.31
N TRP A 201 0.58 5.79 -0.10
CA TRP A 201 1.32 4.55 0.14
C TRP A 201 0.69 3.32 -0.51
N GLU A 202 -0.64 3.21 -0.53
CA GLU A 202 -1.34 2.13 -1.21
C GLU A 202 -1.09 2.14 -2.73
N LEU A 203 -1.09 3.33 -3.34
CA LEU A 203 -0.73 3.50 -4.75
C LEU A 203 0.72 3.11 -5.03
N GLU A 204 1.67 3.58 -4.21
CA GLU A 204 3.09 3.21 -4.36
C GLU A 204 3.31 1.70 -4.18
N ASN A 205 2.64 1.07 -3.21
CA ASN A 205 2.74 -0.37 -2.98
C ASN A 205 2.15 -1.17 -4.14
N SER A 206 0.99 -0.78 -4.67
CA SER A 206 0.40 -1.42 -5.86
C SER A 206 1.36 -1.33 -7.05
N ALA A 207 1.88 -0.13 -7.33
CA ALA A 207 2.81 0.08 -8.43
C ALA A 207 4.10 -0.73 -8.29
N LEU A 208 4.62 -0.88 -7.06
CA LEU A 208 5.79 -1.71 -6.79
C LEU A 208 5.49 -3.20 -7.01
N LYS A 209 4.34 -3.70 -6.55
CA LYS A 209 3.91 -5.08 -6.76
C LYS A 209 3.72 -5.40 -8.24
N ASP A 210 3.16 -4.48 -9.02
CA ASP A 210 2.97 -4.66 -10.45
C ASP A 210 4.31 -4.72 -11.21
N LYS A 211 5.27 -3.84 -10.87
CA LYS A 211 6.64 -3.89 -11.40
C LYS A 211 7.35 -5.20 -11.08
N LEU A 212 7.20 -5.69 -9.84
CA LEU A 212 7.81 -6.95 -9.40
C LEU A 212 7.23 -8.13 -10.19
N ARG A 213 5.90 -8.19 -10.36
CA ARG A 213 5.23 -9.23 -11.16
C ARG A 213 5.67 -9.19 -12.62
N ALA A 214 5.75 -8.01 -13.24
CA ALA A 214 6.21 -7.86 -14.61
C ALA A 214 7.67 -8.34 -14.77
N THR A 215 8.54 -8.00 -13.81
CA THR A 215 9.94 -8.44 -13.83
C THR A 215 10.05 -9.97 -13.69
N GLN A 216 9.26 -10.57 -12.82
CA GLN A 216 9.21 -12.03 -12.63
C GLN A 216 8.73 -12.75 -13.89
N GLN A 217 7.69 -12.23 -14.55
CA GLN A 217 7.20 -12.77 -15.82
C GLN A 217 8.28 -12.73 -16.91
N GLN A 218 8.96 -11.59 -17.07
CA GLN A 218 10.07 -11.45 -18.03
C GLN A 218 11.22 -12.42 -17.73
N GLN A 219 11.58 -12.61 -16.46
CA GLN A 219 12.62 -13.57 -16.06
C GLN A 219 12.20 -15.02 -16.37
N GLN A 220 10.92 -15.35 -16.15
CA GLN A 220 10.40 -16.68 -16.41
C GLN A 220 10.31 -16.98 -17.92
N GLU A 221 9.91 -16.00 -18.73
CA GLU A 221 9.93 -16.09 -20.19
C GLU A 221 11.35 -16.24 -20.73
N ALA A 222 12.30 -15.43 -20.23
CA ALA A 222 13.71 -15.52 -20.61
C ALA A 222 14.34 -16.87 -20.21
N SER A 223 14.03 -17.37 -19.02
CA SER A 223 14.48 -18.69 -18.57
C SER A 223 13.91 -19.80 -19.45
N SER A 224 12.63 -19.72 -19.81
CA SER A 224 11.96 -20.69 -20.68
C SER A 224 12.57 -20.69 -22.08
N ALA A 225 12.80 -19.50 -22.66
CA ALA A 225 13.45 -19.34 -23.95
C ALA A 225 14.88 -19.91 -23.95
N ARG A 226 15.64 -19.70 -22.86
CA ARG A 226 16.98 -20.27 -22.69
C ARG A 226 16.96 -21.80 -22.65
N THR A 227 15.99 -22.40 -21.95
CA THR A 227 15.81 -23.86 -21.92
C THR A 227 15.52 -24.41 -23.33
N VAL A 228 14.59 -23.79 -24.05
CA VAL A 228 14.25 -24.19 -25.43
C VAL A 228 15.47 -24.11 -26.36
N LEU A 229 16.28 -23.06 -26.24
CA LEU A 229 17.49 -22.92 -27.03
C LEU A 229 18.52 -24.01 -26.72
N ILE A 230 18.73 -24.33 -25.44
CA ILE A 230 19.65 -25.40 -25.02
C ILE A 230 19.19 -26.76 -25.57
N ASP A 231 17.90 -27.06 -25.49
CA ASP A 231 17.35 -28.31 -26.00
C ASP A 231 17.46 -28.40 -27.53
N ALA A 232 17.22 -27.29 -28.24
CA ALA A 232 17.43 -27.21 -29.69
C ALA A 232 18.90 -27.44 -30.09
N LEU A 233 19.85 -26.89 -29.33
CA LEU A 233 21.29 -27.11 -29.55
C LEU A 233 21.68 -28.57 -29.30
N ARG A 234 21.11 -29.22 -28.27
CA ARG A 234 21.34 -30.65 -28.00
C ARG A 234 20.74 -31.57 -29.06
N ALA A 235 19.62 -31.18 -29.66
CA ALA A 235 18.96 -31.97 -30.71
C ALA A 235 19.63 -31.86 -32.09
N ARG A 236 20.61 -30.95 -32.26
CA ARG A 236 21.31 -30.77 -33.53
C ARG A 236 22.19 -32.01 -33.83
N PRO A 237 22.05 -32.64 -35.01
CA PRO A 237 22.92 -33.75 -35.36
C PRO A 237 24.39 -33.28 -35.40
N PRO A 238 25.35 -34.15 -35.02
CA PRO A 238 26.77 -33.79 -35.06
C PRO A 238 27.15 -33.36 -36.48
N PRO A 239 28.07 -32.39 -36.65
CA PRO A 239 28.50 -31.96 -37.96
C PRO A 239 29.01 -33.18 -38.74
N ALA A 240 28.49 -33.36 -39.95
CA ALA A 240 28.98 -34.41 -40.84
C ALA A 240 30.48 -34.19 -41.03
N ALA A 241 31.28 -35.22 -40.73
CA ALA A 241 32.72 -35.18 -40.97
C ALA A 241 32.94 -34.79 -42.44
N PRO A 242 33.83 -33.83 -42.74
CA PRO A 242 34.07 -33.40 -44.10
C PRO A 242 34.43 -34.63 -44.94
N ALA A 243 33.76 -34.79 -46.08
CA ALA A 243 34.07 -35.87 -47.01
C ALA A 243 35.56 -35.79 -47.38
N ALA A 244 36.25 -36.93 -47.31
CA ALA A 244 37.70 -37.08 -47.43
C ALA A 244 38.31 -36.74 -48.81
N HIS A 245 37.70 -35.83 -49.59
CA HIS A 245 38.14 -35.59 -50.97
C HIS A 245 38.41 -34.13 -51.37
N ASP A 246 38.27 -33.13 -50.49
CA ASP A 246 38.53 -31.73 -50.91
C ASP A 246 39.20 -30.83 -49.87
N ALA A 247 40.06 -31.39 -49.02
CA ALA A 247 40.98 -30.59 -48.22
C ALA A 247 42.41 -31.06 -48.50
N GLY A 248 43.02 -30.48 -49.54
CA GLY A 248 44.48 -30.34 -49.61
C GLY A 248 45.00 -29.37 -48.54
N ILE A 249 44.59 -29.56 -47.28
CA ILE A 249 45.05 -28.76 -46.14
C ILE A 249 45.98 -29.64 -45.32
N ASP A 250 47.23 -29.20 -45.28
CA ASP A 250 48.31 -29.73 -44.47
C ASP A 250 47.91 -29.76 -42.97
N TYR A 251 47.75 -30.97 -42.44
CA TYR A 251 47.33 -31.24 -41.06
C TYR A 251 48.43 -30.89 -40.01
N GLY A 252 49.55 -30.29 -40.42
CA GLY A 252 50.65 -29.94 -39.51
C GLY A 252 50.40 -28.78 -38.53
N VAL A 253 49.43 -27.89 -38.78
CA VAL A 253 49.31 -26.62 -38.03
C VAL A 253 47.99 -26.45 -37.24
N LEU A 254 46.91 -27.14 -37.63
CA LEU A 254 45.58 -26.91 -37.01
C LEU A 254 45.35 -27.66 -35.68
N ALA A 255 46.22 -28.60 -35.32
CA ALA A 255 46.07 -29.40 -34.09
C ALA A 255 46.42 -28.64 -32.81
N ALA A 256 47.18 -27.54 -32.92
CA ALA A 256 47.58 -26.73 -31.77
C ALA A 256 46.45 -25.80 -31.28
N ASP A 257 45.66 -25.24 -32.20
CA ASP A 257 44.70 -24.18 -31.87
C ASP A 257 43.40 -24.74 -31.26
N ILE A 258 42.95 -25.92 -31.68
CA ILE A 258 41.74 -26.57 -31.14
C ILE A 258 41.95 -27.07 -29.69
N ALA A 259 43.19 -27.40 -29.32
CA ALA A 259 43.54 -27.77 -27.95
C ALA A 259 43.57 -26.55 -27.00
N ALA A 260 43.87 -25.35 -27.52
CA ALA A 260 43.94 -24.13 -26.72
C ALA A 260 42.55 -23.59 -26.35
N ASP A 261 41.59 -23.60 -27.29
CA ASP A 261 40.24 -23.05 -27.05
C ASP A 261 39.40 -23.90 -26.08
N ASN A 262 39.58 -25.22 -26.05
CA ASN A 262 38.86 -26.10 -25.12
C ASN A 262 39.40 -26.03 -23.68
N MET A 263 40.65 -25.60 -23.47
CA MET A 263 41.17 -25.34 -22.12
C MET A 263 40.74 -23.97 -21.58
N ALA A 264 40.51 -22.98 -22.43
CA ALA A 264 40.02 -21.66 -22.00
C ALA A 264 38.56 -21.72 -21.47
N ALA A 265 37.71 -22.57 -22.06
CA ALA A 265 36.31 -22.71 -21.64
C ALA A 265 36.15 -23.39 -20.26
N HIS A 266 37.11 -24.20 -19.83
CA HIS A 266 37.08 -24.86 -18.52
C HIS A 266 37.62 -24.01 -17.35
N ILE A 267 38.34 -22.92 -17.65
CA ILE A 267 38.88 -22.00 -16.62
C ILE A 267 37.87 -20.89 -16.26
N ALA A 268 36.86 -20.63 -17.08
CA ALA A 268 35.86 -19.58 -16.86
C ALA A 268 34.62 -20.01 -16.04
N ILE A 269 34.55 -21.27 -15.56
CA ILE A 269 33.41 -21.82 -14.80
C ILE A 269 33.84 -22.29 -13.39
N ASN A 270 34.80 -21.60 -12.77
CA ASN A 270 35.09 -21.77 -11.33
C ASN A 270 35.36 -20.42 -10.67
#